data_AF-A0A497K934-F1
#
_entry.id   AF-A0A497K934-F1
#
_cell.length_a   1.000
_cell.length_b   1.000
_cell.length_c   1.000
_cell.angle_alpha   90.00
_cell.angle_beta   90.00
_cell.angle_gamma   90.00
#
_symmetry.space_group_name_H-M   'P 1'
#
loop_
_entity.id
_entity.type
_entity.pdbx_description
1 polymer ?
#
loop_
_entity_poly.entity_id
_entity_poly.type
_entity_poly.pdbx_seq_one_letter_code
_entity_poly.pdbx_strand_id
1 'polypeptide(L)'
;MFREKRLSRKEILEEAESILEKAGFNISNRCCSRPSCFDFAARKENLLTFVKVHVNVGSASLKDASELLIITENFNAAPLLIGEKNRDKPLEDDTVYSRYNIYAVNTKTLQDVTLNGLHPLVEAGPGGYYVQINGELVRQRRQKLGLSIGKLAEMIGVSRRTLYGYENEMAKASVSTAYTLEWILGAPVVEPINIFKPPTGKKSFLAAAKRIISEHCFLKKIFKKFIQFNFKITQVKRAPFDFIASVPRENMKILGGVSLGKETRVERRAEEIISVSKVADAQPIFITGDNNSLSNKIPAFNPKELEKIENPDDFLSVL
;
A
#
# COMPACT_ATOMS: atom_id res chain seq x y z
N MET A 1 -11.23 -37.24 1.73
CA MET A 1 -11.78 -36.05 2.42
C MET A 1 -10.60 -35.22 2.93
N PHE A 2 -10.04 -34.36 2.08
CA PHE A 2 -8.98 -33.45 2.49
C PHE A 2 -9.61 -32.41 3.42
N ARG A 3 -9.28 -32.49 4.72
CA ARG A 3 -9.57 -31.40 5.66
C ARG A 3 -8.74 -30.21 5.18
N GLU A 4 -9.41 -29.25 4.56
CA GLU A 4 -8.82 -27.96 4.21
C GLU A 4 -8.21 -27.38 5.50
N LYS A 5 -6.88 -27.35 5.59
CA LYS A 5 -6.17 -26.86 6.77
C LYS A 5 -6.54 -25.39 6.91
N ARG A 6 -7.31 -25.04 7.95
CA ARG A 6 -7.61 -23.64 8.25
C ARG A 6 -6.32 -22.97 8.71
N LEU A 7 -5.66 -22.26 7.80
CA LEU A 7 -4.49 -21.46 8.12
C LEU A 7 -4.88 -20.35 9.10
N SER A 8 -4.14 -20.28 10.20
CA SER A 8 -4.25 -19.19 11.15
C SER A 8 -3.62 -17.93 10.57
N ARG A 9 -4.04 -16.75 11.07
CA ARG A 9 -3.43 -15.48 10.67
C ARG A 9 -1.91 -15.46 10.86
N LYS A 10 -1.44 -16.12 11.93
CA LYS A 10 -0.02 -16.21 12.27
C LYS A 10 0.75 -16.99 11.20
N GLU A 11 0.22 -18.15 10.77
CA GLU A 11 0.82 -18.95 9.69
C GLU A 11 0.88 -18.15 8.38
N ILE A 12 -0.20 -17.46 8.00
CA ILE A 12 -0.22 -16.62 6.78
C ILE A 12 0.83 -15.50 6.86
N LEU A 13 0.98 -14.88 8.03
CA LEU A 13 1.96 -13.81 8.26
C LEU A 13 3.40 -14.33 8.13
N GLU A 14 3.71 -15.47 8.75
CA GLU A 14 5.02 -16.11 8.67
C GLU A 14 5.35 -16.58 7.26
N GLU A 15 4.36 -17.11 6.55
CA GLU A 15 4.51 -17.53 5.15
C GLU A 15 4.75 -16.34 4.22
N ALA A 16 3.98 -15.25 4.37
CA ALA A 16 4.18 -14.02 3.59
C ALA A 16 5.56 -13.41 3.80
N GLU A 17 6.04 -13.35 5.05
CA GLU A 17 7.40 -12.90 5.36
C GLU A 17 8.44 -13.82 4.71
N SER A 18 8.31 -15.14 4.87
CA SER A 18 9.25 -16.10 4.28
C SER A 18 9.31 -16.02 2.75
N ILE A 19 8.18 -15.83 2.08
CA ILE A 19 8.12 -15.67 0.62
C ILE A 19 8.88 -14.41 0.19
N LEU A 20 8.61 -13.28 0.84
CA LEU A 20 9.24 -12.00 0.52
C LEU A 20 10.75 -12.01 0.81
N GLU A 21 11.18 -12.60 1.94
CA GLU A 21 12.61 -12.77 2.27
C GLU A 21 13.33 -13.62 1.22
N LYS A 22 12.76 -14.76 0.83
CA LYS A 22 13.31 -15.62 -0.25
C LYS A 22 13.38 -14.89 -1.58
N ALA A 23 12.45 -13.98 -1.84
CA ALA A 23 12.45 -13.12 -3.02
C ALA A 23 13.47 -11.97 -2.92
N GLY A 24 14.20 -11.83 -1.81
CA GLY A 24 15.23 -10.81 -1.60
C GLY A 24 14.69 -9.47 -1.08
N PHE A 25 13.51 -9.45 -0.48
CA PHE A 25 13.01 -8.25 0.21
C PHE A 25 13.65 -8.12 1.60
N ASN A 26 14.00 -6.89 1.96
CA ASN A 26 14.25 -6.49 3.34
C ASN A 26 12.91 -6.22 4.03
N ILE A 27 12.64 -6.88 5.15
CA ILE A 27 11.37 -6.77 5.88
C ILE A 27 11.57 -6.04 7.21
N SER A 28 10.63 -5.19 7.58
CA SER A 28 10.63 -4.50 8.86
C SER A 28 10.13 -5.41 9.99
N ASN A 29 10.40 -5.04 11.24
CA ASN A 29 9.76 -5.65 12.39
C ASN A 29 8.22 -5.56 12.28
N ARG A 30 7.56 -6.57 12.85
CA ARG A 30 6.10 -6.62 12.94
C ARG A 30 5.58 -5.48 13.83
N CYS A 31 4.67 -4.67 13.28
CA CYS A 31 4.02 -3.55 13.94
C CYS A 31 2.88 -4.02 14.85
N CYS A 32 3.16 -4.19 16.14
CA CYS A 32 2.24 -4.77 17.12
C CYS A 32 2.28 -4.10 18.50
N SER A 33 3.09 -3.06 18.67
CA SER A 33 3.11 -2.20 19.87
C SER A 33 1.74 -1.56 20.12
N ARG A 34 1.02 -1.20 19.06
CA ARG A 34 -0.34 -0.64 19.08
C ARG A 34 -1.15 -1.05 17.84
N PRO A 35 -2.47 -0.77 17.78
CA PRO A 35 -3.27 -1.09 16.60
C PRO A 35 -2.74 -0.42 15.33
N SER A 36 -2.40 -1.23 14.31
CA SER A 36 -1.78 -0.79 13.05
C SER A 36 -2.58 -1.22 11.82
N CYS A 37 -2.57 -0.40 10.76
CA CYS A 37 -3.22 -0.65 9.47
C CYS A 37 -2.38 -1.53 8.54
N PHE A 38 -1.10 -1.75 8.87
CA PHE A 38 -0.20 -2.73 8.25
C PHE A 38 0.49 -3.56 9.34
N ASP A 39 1.00 -4.73 8.99
CA ASP A 39 1.76 -5.59 9.89
C ASP A 39 3.27 -5.40 9.72
N PHE A 40 3.75 -5.21 8.50
CA PHE A 40 5.16 -4.91 8.22
C PHE A 40 5.29 -4.13 6.90
N ALA A 41 6.45 -3.50 6.71
CA ALA A 41 6.89 -2.96 5.44
C ALA A 41 7.94 -3.90 4.83
N ALA A 42 7.99 -3.96 3.50
CA ALA A 42 9.01 -4.72 2.79
C ALA A 42 9.56 -3.91 1.60
N ARG A 43 10.87 -3.98 1.38
CA ARG A 43 11.54 -3.30 0.26
C ARG A 43 12.46 -4.23 -0.52
N LYS A 44 12.41 -4.13 -1.84
CA LYS A 44 13.40 -4.70 -2.76
C LYS A 44 13.70 -3.66 -3.83
N GLU A 45 14.93 -3.16 -3.86
CA GLU A 45 15.34 -2.08 -4.77
C GLU A 45 14.39 -0.87 -4.66
N ASN A 46 13.70 -0.53 -5.75
CA ASN A 46 12.73 0.57 -5.84
C ASN A 46 11.30 0.16 -5.45
N LEU A 47 11.05 -1.14 -5.22
CA LEU A 47 9.74 -1.63 -4.77
C LEU A 47 9.66 -1.49 -3.25
N LEU A 48 8.68 -0.70 -2.79
CA LEU A 48 8.32 -0.59 -1.39
C LEU A 48 6.84 -0.97 -1.24
N THR A 49 6.54 -1.85 -0.29
CA THR A 49 5.18 -2.27 0.01
C THR A 49 4.91 -2.25 1.51
N PHE A 50 3.69 -1.89 1.89
CA PHE A 50 3.19 -2.00 3.25
C PHE A 50 2.08 -3.06 3.26
N VAL A 51 2.32 -4.12 4.02
CA VAL A 51 1.54 -5.36 3.95
C VAL A 51 0.63 -5.48 5.15
N LYS A 52 -0.64 -5.81 4.93
CA LYS A 52 -1.60 -6.16 5.99
C LYS A 52 -2.17 -7.56 5.78
N VAL A 53 -2.00 -8.42 6.78
CA VAL A 53 -2.45 -9.81 6.75
C VAL A 53 -3.79 -9.97 7.47
N HIS A 54 -4.72 -10.63 6.79
CA HIS A 54 -5.99 -11.10 7.31
C HIS A 54 -6.23 -12.56 6.90
N VAL A 55 -6.91 -13.37 7.73
CA VAL A 55 -7.39 -14.68 7.24
C VAL A 55 -8.44 -14.48 6.15
N ASN A 56 -9.34 -13.51 6.37
CA ASN A 56 -10.35 -13.07 5.43
C ASN A 56 -10.10 -11.62 5.04
N VAL A 57 -9.73 -11.35 3.79
CA VAL A 57 -9.41 -10.00 3.29
C VAL A 57 -10.63 -9.07 3.35
N GLY A 58 -11.84 -9.63 3.36
CA GLY A 58 -13.08 -8.89 3.57
C GLY A 58 -13.22 -8.30 4.99
N SER A 59 -12.44 -8.78 5.96
CA SER A 59 -12.37 -8.24 7.32
C SER A 59 -11.53 -6.97 7.43
N ALA A 60 -10.82 -6.56 6.37
CA ALA A 60 -10.14 -5.27 6.34
C ALA A 60 -11.16 -4.15 6.59
N SER A 61 -10.82 -3.21 7.48
CA SER A 61 -11.69 -2.09 7.84
C SER A 61 -11.42 -0.90 6.92
N LEU A 62 -12.46 -0.10 6.61
CA LEU A 62 -12.29 1.13 5.83
C LEU A 62 -11.31 2.09 6.51
N LYS A 63 -11.31 2.12 7.85
CA LYS A 63 -10.41 2.96 8.66
C LYS A 63 -8.95 2.57 8.46
N ASP A 64 -8.61 1.29 8.57
CA ASP A 64 -7.25 0.81 8.34
C ASP A 64 -6.84 0.99 6.88
N ALA A 65 -7.72 0.65 5.93
CA ALA A 65 -7.42 0.82 4.50
C ALA A 65 -7.15 2.28 4.13
N SER A 66 -7.95 3.21 4.64
CA SER A 66 -7.75 4.64 4.37
C SER A 66 -6.42 5.15 4.93
N GLU A 67 -6.04 4.75 6.15
CA GLU A 67 -4.76 5.12 6.75
C GLU A 67 -3.59 4.47 6.01
N LEU A 68 -3.73 3.20 5.57
CA LEU A 68 -2.72 2.50 4.78
C LEU A 68 -2.47 3.18 3.42
N LEU A 69 -3.55 3.60 2.74
CA LEU A 69 -3.45 4.38 1.49
C LEU A 69 -2.71 5.71 1.73
N ILE A 70 -3.06 6.44 2.80
CA ILE A 70 -2.38 7.70 3.16
C ILE A 70 -0.87 7.47 3.39
N ILE A 71 -0.49 6.42 4.12
CA ILE A 71 0.92 6.10 4.37
C ILE A 71 1.63 5.78 3.06
N THR A 72 1.06 4.87 2.26
CA THR A 72 1.68 4.40 1.02
C THR A 72 1.80 5.50 -0.04
N GLU A 73 0.85 6.43 -0.11
CA GLU A 73 0.94 7.65 -0.94
C GLU A 73 2.13 8.54 -0.54
N ASN A 74 2.45 8.66 0.76
CA ASN A 74 3.57 9.49 1.22
C ASN A 74 4.94 8.92 0.81
N PHE A 75 5.01 7.60 0.59
CA PHE A 75 6.22 6.87 0.25
C PHE A 75 6.27 6.37 -1.20
N ASN A 76 5.24 6.66 -2.01
CA ASN A 76 5.05 6.07 -3.33
C ASN A 76 5.17 4.53 -3.31
N ALA A 77 4.60 3.92 -2.27
CA ALA A 77 4.65 2.50 -2.00
C ALA A 77 3.34 1.81 -2.44
N ALA A 78 3.37 0.50 -2.59
CA ALA A 78 2.17 -0.31 -2.80
C ALA A 78 1.54 -0.69 -1.45
N PRO A 79 0.23 -0.45 -1.24
CA PRO A 79 -0.51 -1.11 -0.18
C PRO A 79 -0.89 -2.52 -0.65
N LEU A 80 -0.68 -3.53 0.19
CA LEU A 80 -1.01 -4.91 -0.15
C LEU A 80 -1.73 -5.59 1.00
N LEU A 81 -2.87 -6.23 0.70
CA LEU A 81 -3.51 -7.16 1.61
C LEU A 81 -3.10 -8.59 1.25
N ILE A 82 -2.82 -9.40 2.27
CA ILE A 82 -2.60 -10.83 2.08
C ILE A 82 -3.62 -11.59 2.92
N GLY A 83 -4.23 -12.59 2.33
CA GLY A 83 -5.14 -13.49 3.02
C GLY A 83 -5.63 -14.64 2.15
N GLU A 84 -6.23 -15.62 2.78
CA GLU A 84 -6.60 -16.87 2.10
C GLU A 84 -8.08 -16.92 1.71
N LYS A 85 -8.90 -16.00 2.24
CA LYS A 85 -10.36 -16.01 2.03
C LYS A 85 -10.92 -14.62 1.75
N ASN A 86 -12.05 -14.59 1.05
CA ASN A 86 -12.96 -13.44 0.99
C ASN A 86 -14.37 -13.91 1.35
N ARG A 87 -14.89 -13.44 2.49
CA ARG A 87 -16.10 -14.02 3.13
C ARG A 87 -15.88 -15.51 3.41
N ASP A 88 -16.73 -16.37 2.86
CA ASP A 88 -16.68 -17.82 3.10
C ASP A 88 -15.95 -18.58 2.00
N LYS A 89 -15.47 -17.89 0.95
CA LYS A 89 -14.78 -18.52 -0.19
C LYS A 89 -13.26 -18.32 -0.10
N PRO A 90 -12.46 -19.33 -0.47
CA PRO A 90 -11.03 -19.13 -0.67
C PRO A 90 -10.78 -18.09 -1.77
N LEU A 91 -9.64 -17.40 -1.71
CA LEU A 91 -9.15 -16.65 -2.86
C LEU A 91 -8.62 -17.66 -3.88
N GLU A 92 -8.99 -17.47 -5.15
CA GLU A 92 -8.40 -18.23 -6.25
C GLU A 92 -6.93 -17.85 -6.43
N ASP A 93 -6.10 -18.83 -6.80
CA ASP A 93 -4.72 -18.59 -7.21
C ASP A 93 -4.68 -17.77 -8.51
N ASP A 94 -3.55 -17.09 -8.74
CA ASP A 94 -3.30 -16.27 -9.94
C ASP A 94 -4.39 -15.19 -10.19
N THR A 95 -5.07 -14.78 -9.11
CA THR A 95 -6.17 -13.82 -9.16
C THR A 95 -5.99 -12.72 -8.11
N VAL A 96 -6.15 -11.48 -8.54
CA VAL A 96 -6.12 -10.31 -7.67
C VAL A 96 -7.52 -9.95 -7.23
N TYR A 97 -7.71 -9.76 -5.93
CA TYR A 97 -8.93 -9.21 -5.35
C TYR A 97 -8.69 -7.75 -4.97
N SER A 98 -9.77 -6.99 -4.79
CA SER A 98 -9.69 -5.58 -4.42
C SER A 98 -10.59 -5.28 -3.22
N ARG A 99 -10.05 -4.61 -2.21
CA ARG A 99 -10.81 -4.12 -1.04
C ARG A 99 -10.40 -2.69 -0.73
N TYR A 100 -11.36 -1.77 -0.82
CA TYR A 100 -11.12 -0.33 -0.62
C TYR A 100 -9.96 0.22 -1.49
N ASN A 101 -9.89 -0.19 -2.76
CA ASN A 101 -8.82 0.16 -3.71
C ASN A 101 -7.41 -0.33 -3.30
N ILE A 102 -7.33 -1.36 -2.47
CA ILE A 102 -6.09 -2.06 -2.13
C ILE A 102 -6.18 -3.47 -2.71
N TYR A 103 -5.13 -3.89 -3.42
CA TYR A 103 -5.03 -5.25 -3.93
C TYR A 103 -4.88 -6.26 -2.80
N ALA A 104 -5.50 -7.41 -2.99
CA ALA A 104 -5.54 -8.50 -2.05
C ALA A 104 -5.23 -9.81 -2.79
N VAL A 105 -4.27 -10.57 -2.29
CA VAL A 105 -3.83 -11.84 -2.87
C VAL A 105 -3.65 -12.90 -1.77
N ASN A 106 -3.67 -14.17 -2.15
CA ASN A 106 -3.25 -15.26 -1.27
C ASN A 106 -1.73 -15.43 -1.28
N THR A 107 -1.22 -16.24 -0.36
CA THR A 107 0.22 -16.54 -0.23
C THR A 107 0.77 -17.21 -1.49
N LYS A 108 0.01 -18.09 -2.13
CA LYS A 108 0.40 -18.76 -3.38
C LYS A 108 0.65 -17.77 -4.52
N THR A 109 -0.29 -16.85 -4.73
CA THR A 109 -0.17 -15.78 -5.75
C THR A 109 0.98 -14.84 -5.41
N LEU A 110 1.19 -14.50 -4.13
CA LEU A 110 2.36 -13.72 -3.72
C LEU A 110 3.67 -14.43 -4.07
N GLN A 111 3.75 -15.74 -3.82
CA GLN A 111 4.90 -16.56 -4.16
C GLN A 111 5.18 -16.56 -5.67
N ASP A 112 4.13 -16.76 -6.47
CA ASP A 112 4.25 -16.80 -7.93
C ASP A 112 4.72 -15.45 -8.51
N VAL A 113 4.19 -14.34 -7.99
CA VAL A 113 4.65 -13.00 -8.39
C VAL A 113 6.10 -12.75 -7.99
N THR A 114 6.48 -13.08 -6.76
CA THR A 114 7.75 -12.61 -6.18
C THR A 114 8.94 -13.52 -6.48
N LEU A 115 8.73 -14.84 -6.54
CA LEU A 115 9.78 -15.82 -6.81
C LEU A 115 9.81 -16.26 -8.28
N ASN A 116 8.64 -16.40 -8.90
CA ASN A 116 8.54 -16.95 -10.26
C ASN A 116 8.37 -15.86 -11.33
N GLY A 117 8.11 -14.60 -10.94
CA GLY A 117 7.84 -13.51 -11.88
C GLY A 117 6.52 -13.66 -12.64
N LEU A 118 5.62 -14.50 -12.14
CA LEU A 118 4.32 -14.79 -12.74
C LEU A 118 3.29 -13.82 -12.19
N HIS A 119 2.95 -12.82 -13.00
CA HIS A 119 1.98 -11.79 -12.62
C HIS A 119 0.55 -12.19 -13.00
N PRO A 120 -0.43 -12.08 -12.07
CA PRO A 120 -1.83 -12.34 -12.35
C PRO A 120 -2.35 -11.54 -13.53
N LEU A 121 -3.17 -12.17 -14.36
CA LEU A 121 -3.91 -11.50 -15.43
C LEU A 121 -5.34 -11.15 -15.02
N VAL A 122 -5.85 -11.81 -13.96
CA VAL A 122 -7.25 -11.81 -13.58
C VAL A 122 -7.47 -10.99 -12.31
N GLU A 123 -8.49 -10.14 -12.34
CA GLU A 123 -9.02 -9.44 -11.17
C GLU A 123 -10.44 -9.90 -10.87
N ALA A 124 -10.69 -10.28 -9.62
CA ALA A 124 -12.02 -10.60 -9.11
C ALA A 124 -12.77 -9.31 -8.72
N GLY A 125 -13.98 -9.15 -9.27
CA GLY A 125 -14.83 -7.99 -9.01
C GLY A 125 -16.30 -8.36 -8.78
N PRO A 126 -17.17 -7.37 -8.54
CA PRO A 126 -18.61 -7.61 -8.49
C PRO A 126 -19.09 -8.20 -9.83
N GLY A 127 -19.69 -9.39 -9.80
CA GLY A 127 -20.24 -10.04 -11.00
C GLY A 127 -19.31 -11.01 -11.72
N GLY A 128 -18.05 -11.19 -11.28
CA GLY A 128 -17.17 -12.23 -11.81
C GLY A 128 -15.70 -11.81 -11.90
N TYR A 129 -15.02 -12.43 -12.86
CA TYR A 129 -13.59 -12.26 -13.13
C TYR A 129 -13.38 -11.39 -14.38
N TYR A 130 -12.46 -10.46 -14.26
CA TYR A 130 -12.17 -9.45 -15.26
C TYR A 130 -10.67 -9.41 -15.55
N VAL A 131 -10.31 -8.88 -16.72
CA VAL A 131 -8.93 -8.66 -17.11
C VAL A 131 -8.75 -7.23 -17.61
N GLN A 132 -7.54 -6.69 -17.44
CA GLN A 132 -7.14 -5.43 -18.02
C GLN A 132 -6.70 -5.65 -19.47
N ILE A 133 -7.18 -4.81 -20.38
CA ILE A 133 -6.85 -4.88 -21.80
C ILE A 133 -5.95 -3.70 -22.18
N ASN A 134 -4.92 -3.98 -22.96
CA ASN A 134 -4.12 -2.96 -23.63
C ASN A 134 -4.92 -2.33 -24.77
N GLY A 135 -5.53 -1.17 -24.50
CA GLY A 135 -6.44 -0.50 -25.43
C GLY A 135 -5.76 -0.07 -26.73
N GLU A 136 -4.51 0.38 -26.63
CA GLU A 136 -3.71 0.80 -27.78
C GLU A 136 -3.40 -0.38 -28.71
N LEU A 137 -2.99 -1.54 -28.17
CA LEU A 137 -2.75 -2.74 -28.96
C LEU A 137 -4.03 -3.23 -29.65
N VAL A 138 -5.17 -3.19 -28.96
CA VAL A 138 -6.49 -3.51 -29.56
C VAL A 138 -6.76 -2.60 -30.76
N ARG A 139 -6.60 -1.30 -30.58
CA ARG A 139 -6.82 -0.31 -31.64
C ARG A 139 -5.91 -0.55 -32.84
N GLN A 140 -4.62 -0.77 -32.59
CA GLN A 140 -3.63 -1.03 -33.64
C GLN A 140 -3.94 -2.31 -34.43
N ARG A 141 -4.22 -3.42 -33.75
CA ARG A 141 -4.54 -4.71 -34.40
C ARG A 141 -5.85 -4.61 -35.17
N ARG A 142 -6.88 -3.98 -34.60
CA ARG A 142 -8.15 -3.76 -35.28
C ARG A 142 -7.98 -2.99 -36.58
N GLN A 143 -7.21 -1.89 -36.55
CA GLN A 143 -6.94 -1.06 -37.73
C GLN A 143 -6.13 -1.83 -38.80
N LYS A 144 -5.11 -2.59 -38.38
CA LYS A 144 -4.33 -3.45 -39.29
C LYS A 144 -5.20 -4.49 -40.00
N LEU A 145 -6.25 -4.99 -39.35
CA LEU A 145 -7.22 -5.92 -39.92
C LEU A 145 -8.35 -5.24 -40.72
N GLY A 146 -8.32 -3.91 -40.87
CA GLY A 146 -9.35 -3.16 -41.61
C GLY A 146 -10.73 -3.14 -40.93
N LEU A 147 -10.80 -3.46 -39.64
CA LEU A 147 -12.06 -3.58 -38.91
C LEU A 147 -12.51 -2.22 -38.35
N SER A 148 -13.78 -1.89 -38.54
CA SER A 148 -14.40 -0.76 -37.83
C SER A 148 -14.65 -1.11 -36.36
N ILE A 149 -14.80 -0.10 -35.49
CA ILE A 149 -15.21 -0.30 -34.08
C ILE A 149 -16.53 -1.08 -34.04
N GLY A 150 -17.49 -0.74 -34.91
CA GLY A 150 -18.75 -1.47 -35.02
C GLY A 150 -18.56 -2.94 -35.33
N LYS A 151 -17.68 -3.25 -36.29
CA LYS A 151 -17.48 -4.62 -36.75
C LYS A 151 -16.82 -5.48 -35.68
N LEU A 152 -15.75 -5.00 -35.05
CA LEU A 152 -15.10 -5.76 -33.97
C LEU A 152 -16.03 -5.94 -32.77
N ALA A 153 -16.82 -4.91 -32.42
CA ALA A 153 -17.78 -4.99 -31.31
C ALA A 153 -18.86 -6.05 -31.56
N GLU A 154 -19.38 -6.13 -32.78
CA GLU A 154 -20.29 -7.19 -33.22
C GLU A 154 -19.65 -8.58 -33.08
N MET A 155 -18.40 -8.74 -33.56
CA MET A 155 -17.69 -10.02 -33.54
C MET A 155 -17.42 -10.55 -32.12
N ILE A 156 -17.12 -9.67 -31.15
CA ILE A 156 -16.90 -10.06 -29.75
C ILE A 156 -18.18 -10.03 -28.90
N GLY A 157 -19.34 -9.71 -29.48
CA GLY A 157 -20.62 -9.70 -28.77
C GLY A 157 -20.78 -8.59 -27.74
N VAL A 158 -20.18 -7.41 -27.94
CA VAL A 158 -20.30 -6.25 -27.04
C VAL A 158 -20.83 -5.02 -27.75
N SER A 159 -21.22 -4.00 -26.97
CA SER A 159 -21.64 -2.72 -27.55
C SER A 159 -20.46 -1.94 -28.14
N ARG A 160 -20.73 -1.09 -29.14
CA ARG A 160 -19.73 -0.12 -29.67
C ARG A 160 -19.10 0.73 -28.56
N ARG A 161 -19.90 1.13 -27.56
CA ARG A 161 -19.44 1.89 -26.39
C ARG A 161 -18.47 1.08 -25.54
N THR A 162 -18.71 -0.22 -25.38
CA THR A 162 -17.85 -1.11 -24.61
C THR A 162 -16.50 -1.28 -25.30
N LEU A 163 -16.49 -1.56 -26.61
CA LEU A 163 -15.23 -1.66 -27.35
C LEU A 163 -14.46 -0.34 -27.35
N TYR A 164 -15.15 0.80 -27.51
CA TYR A 164 -14.53 2.11 -27.33
C TYR A 164 -13.91 2.24 -25.92
N GLY A 165 -14.61 1.76 -24.89
CA GLY A 165 -14.10 1.71 -23.53
C GLY A 165 -12.84 0.86 -23.39
N TYR A 166 -12.73 -0.27 -24.10
CA TYR A 166 -11.52 -1.08 -24.13
C TYR A 166 -10.35 -0.34 -24.80
N GLU A 167 -10.56 0.27 -25.97
CA GLU A 167 -9.50 1.01 -26.68
C GLU A 167 -9.00 2.24 -25.93
N ASN A 168 -9.80 2.78 -25.00
CA ASN A 168 -9.46 3.95 -24.19
C ASN A 168 -9.19 3.58 -22.72
N GLU A 169 -9.03 2.30 -22.38
CA GLU A 169 -8.75 1.80 -21.01
C GLU A 169 -9.77 2.25 -19.95
N MET A 170 -11.00 2.55 -20.38
CA MET A 170 -12.11 3.00 -19.51
C MET A 170 -12.96 1.82 -18.99
N ALA A 171 -12.75 0.61 -19.51
CA ALA A 171 -13.52 -0.57 -19.16
C ALA A 171 -12.62 -1.81 -19.09
N LYS A 172 -12.94 -2.72 -18.17
CA LYS A 172 -12.35 -4.06 -18.08
C LYS A 172 -13.20 -5.05 -18.86
N ALA A 173 -12.59 -6.10 -19.41
CA ALA A 173 -13.32 -7.17 -20.07
C ALA A 173 -13.49 -8.37 -19.15
N SER A 174 -14.52 -9.18 -19.40
CA SER A 174 -14.55 -10.54 -18.85
C SER A 174 -13.44 -11.38 -19.49
N VAL A 175 -13.03 -12.44 -18.80
CA VAL A 175 -12.05 -13.41 -19.31
C VAL A 175 -12.48 -13.98 -20.68
N SER A 176 -13.76 -14.32 -20.85
CA SER A 176 -14.31 -14.85 -22.10
C SER A 176 -14.24 -13.87 -23.27
N THR A 177 -14.57 -12.60 -23.01
CA THR A 177 -14.50 -11.54 -24.03
C THR A 177 -13.05 -11.27 -24.42
N ALA A 178 -12.13 -11.25 -23.46
CA ALA A 178 -10.71 -11.06 -23.74
C ALA A 178 -10.13 -12.20 -24.58
N TYR A 179 -10.44 -13.45 -24.25
CA TYR A 179 -10.04 -14.61 -25.07
C TYR A 179 -10.53 -14.50 -26.52
N THR A 180 -11.80 -14.11 -26.70
CA THR A 180 -12.39 -13.92 -28.03
C THR A 180 -11.72 -12.78 -28.80
N LEU A 181 -11.39 -11.70 -28.09
CA LEU A 181 -10.68 -10.55 -28.64
C LEU A 181 -9.26 -10.92 -29.09
N GLU A 182 -8.49 -11.64 -28.26
CA GLU A 182 -7.14 -12.13 -28.61
C GLU A 182 -7.17 -13.07 -29.80
N TRP A 183 -8.16 -13.97 -29.87
CA TRP A 183 -8.36 -14.88 -30.99
C TRP A 183 -8.59 -14.13 -32.31
N ILE A 184 -9.48 -13.13 -32.32
CA ILE A 184 -9.79 -12.34 -33.52
C ILE A 184 -8.59 -11.46 -33.93
N LEU A 185 -7.93 -10.84 -32.95
CA LEU A 185 -6.85 -9.90 -33.22
C LEU A 185 -5.50 -10.60 -33.44
N GLY A 186 -5.37 -11.89 -33.08
CA GLY A 186 -4.14 -12.66 -33.16
C GLY A 186 -2.99 -12.03 -32.38
N ALA A 187 -3.27 -11.51 -31.18
CA ALA A 187 -2.29 -10.85 -30.32
C ALA A 187 -2.69 -10.98 -28.84
N PRO A 188 -1.73 -11.08 -27.90
CA PRO A 188 -2.01 -11.06 -26.47
C PRO A 188 -2.35 -9.64 -26.04
N VAL A 189 -3.64 -9.36 -25.85
CA VAL A 189 -4.13 -8.00 -25.51
C VAL A 189 -4.34 -7.81 -24.01
N VAL A 190 -4.26 -8.89 -23.22
CA VAL A 190 -4.39 -8.82 -21.76
C VAL A 190 -3.09 -8.36 -21.12
N GLU A 191 -3.20 -7.43 -20.16
CA GLU A 191 -2.06 -6.91 -19.41
C GLU A 191 -1.92 -7.56 -18.04
N PRO A 192 -0.69 -7.86 -17.60
CA PRO A 192 -0.44 -8.36 -16.26
C PRO A 192 -0.70 -7.30 -15.19
N ILE A 193 -1.22 -7.74 -14.05
CA ILE A 193 -1.52 -6.92 -12.88
C ILE A 193 -0.28 -6.89 -11.99
N ASN A 194 0.31 -5.70 -11.88
CA ASN A 194 1.39 -5.46 -10.93
C ASN A 194 0.81 -5.16 -9.53
N ILE A 195 0.86 -6.13 -8.63
CA ILE A 195 0.40 -5.99 -7.24
C ILE A 195 1.29 -5.06 -6.38
N PHE A 196 2.48 -4.71 -6.87
CA PHE A 196 3.39 -3.73 -6.25
C PHE A 196 3.30 -2.36 -6.92
N LYS A 197 2.23 -2.09 -7.68
CA LYS A 197 1.98 -0.77 -8.24
C LYS A 197 1.46 0.18 -7.13
N PRO A 198 2.06 1.37 -6.95
CA PRO A 198 1.52 2.37 -6.06
C PRO A 198 0.09 2.79 -6.46
N PRO A 199 -0.76 3.20 -5.51
CA PRO A 199 -2.12 3.63 -5.81
C PRO A 199 -2.14 4.77 -6.83
N THR A 200 -2.81 4.59 -7.97
CA THR A 200 -2.95 5.63 -9.01
C THR A 200 -4.18 6.51 -8.82
N GLY A 201 -4.76 6.53 -7.61
CA GLY A 201 -5.92 7.35 -7.29
C GLY A 201 -5.60 8.84 -7.42
N LYS A 202 -6.50 9.61 -8.05
CA LYS A 202 -6.43 11.09 -8.05
C LYS A 202 -6.16 11.55 -6.63
N LYS A 203 -5.01 12.18 -6.42
CA LYS A 203 -4.55 12.82 -5.19
C LYS A 203 -5.76 13.45 -4.50
N SER A 204 -6.37 12.75 -3.54
CA SER A 204 -7.45 13.32 -2.74
C SER A 204 -6.80 14.21 -1.70
N PHE A 205 -6.19 15.29 -2.18
CA PHE A 205 -5.73 16.42 -1.38
C PHE A 205 -6.86 16.95 -0.48
N LEU A 206 -8.12 16.61 -0.79
CA LEU A 206 -9.31 17.03 -0.06
C LEU A 206 -9.59 16.20 1.21
N ALA A 207 -9.06 14.98 1.36
CA ALA A 207 -9.19 14.23 2.61
C ALA A 207 -8.13 14.61 3.65
N ALA A 208 -6.92 15.01 3.20
CA ALA A 208 -5.85 15.49 4.07
C ALA A 208 -6.12 16.88 4.65
N ALA A 209 -6.88 17.73 3.92
CA ALA A 209 -7.09 19.13 4.29
C ALA A 209 -8.10 19.38 5.43
N LYS A 210 -8.85 18.38 5.91
CA LYS A 210 -9.96 18.58 6.88
C LYS A 210 -9.97 17.67 8.11
N ARG A 211 -8.81 17.35 8.69
CA ARG A 211 -8.73 16.70 10.02
C ARG A 211 -7.89 17.45 11.05
N ILE A 212 -7.97 18.78 11.05
CA ILE A 212 -7.46 19.61 12.15
C ILE A 212 -8.62 20.10 13.01
N ILE A 213 -9.35 19.21 13.68
CA ILE A 213 -10.21 19.59 14.81
C ILE A 213 -10.08 18.50 15.90
N SER A 214 -9.14 18.75 16.83
CA SER A 214 -8.82 18.12 18.14
C SER A 214 -8.61 16.59 18.23
N GLU A 215 -7.59 16.11 18.94
CA GLU A 215 -7.71 15.76 20.38
C GLU A 215 -6.43 15.87 21.24
N HIS A 216 -5.30 16.40 20.74
CA HIS A 216 -4.15 16.73 21.61
C HIS A 216 -3.58 18.09 21.26
N CYS A 217 -3.60 19.02 22.22
CA CYS A 217 -2.96 20.34 22.09
C CYS A 217 -1.49 20.21 21.68
N PHE A 218 -0.83 19.12 22.07
CA PHE A 218 0.60 18.92 21.89
C PHE A 218 1.03 18.55 20.47
N LEU A 219 0.42 17.52 19.84
CA LEU A 219 0.67 17.19 18.43
C LEU A 219 0.42 18.40 17.53
N LYS A 220 -0.59 19.21 17.85
CA LYS A 220 -0.86 20.46 17.14
C LYS A 220 0.30 21.46 17.21
N LYS A 221 0.98 21.57 18.36
CA LYS A 221 2.16 22.43 18.50
C LYS A 221 3.34 21.94 17.67
N ILE A 222 3.65 20.65 17.73
CA ILE A 222 4.68 20.01 16.90
C ILE A 222 4.40 20.28 15.42
N PHE A 223 3.16 20.04 14.99
CA PHE A 223 2.79 20.24 13.59
C PHE A 223 2.88 21.71 13.18
N LYS A 224 2.49 22.65 14.06
CA LYS A 224 2.67 24.08 13.80
C LYS A 224 4.14 24.43 13.57
N LYS A 225 5.05 23.87 14.37
CA LYS A 225 6.49 24.09 14.26
C LYS A 225 7.05 23.54 12.94
N PHE A 226 6.73 22.30 12.61
CA PHE A 226 7.14 21.70 11.34
C PHE A 226 6.54 22.41 10.11
N ILE A 227 5.32 22.96 10.21
CA ILE A 227 4.76 23.81 9.16
C ILE A 227 5.58 25.11 9.01
N GLN A 228 6.02 25.72 10.12
CA GLN A 228 6.93 26.89 10.06
C GLN A 228 8.27 26.54 9.38
N PHE A 229 8.74 25.29 9.52
CA PHE A 229 9.91 24.75 8.82
C PHE A 229 9.63 24.37 7.36
N ASN A 230 8.43 24.63 6.83
CA ASN A 230 7.97 24.23 5.50
C ASN A 230 7.97 22.70 5.28
N PHE A 231 7.85 21.90 6.33
CA PHE A 231 7.66 20.46 6.20
C PHE A 231 6.20 20.16 5.84
N LYS A 232 5.99 19.16 4.97
CA LYS A 232 4.65 18.63 4.68
C LYS A 232 4.35 17.50 5.65
N ILE A 233 3.29 17.63 6.44
CA ILE A 233 2.99 16.70 7.53
C ILE A 233 1.70 15.94 7.23
N THR A 234 1.76 14.63 7.46
CA THR A 234 0.63 13.73 7.44
C THR A 234 0.48 13.12 8.82
N GLN A 235 -0.65 13.35 9.49
CA GLN A 235 -0.96 12.64 10.73
C GLN A 235 -1.38 11.20 10.43
N VAL A 236 -0.90 10.27 11.24
CA VAL A 236 -1.21 8.84 11.15
C VAL A 236 -1.69 8.33 12.51
N LYS A 237 -2.80 7.60 12.53
CA LYS A 237 -3.42 7.08 13.76
C LYS A 237 -3.36 5.55 13.87
N ARG A 238 -3.02 4.87 12.77
CA ARG A 238 -3.03 3.41 12.65
C ARG A 238 -1.66 2.87 12.20
N ALA A 239 -0.58 3.28 12.83
CA ALA A 239 0.79 2.81 12.53
C ALA A 239 1.64 2.97 13.80
N PRO A 240 2.83 2.36 13.97
CA PRO A 240 3.65 2.61 15.15
C PRO A 240 4.08 4.09 15.31
N PHE A 241 4.16 4.86 14.22
CA PHE A 241 4.38 6.32 14.23
C PHE A 241 3.07 7.12 14.20
N ASP A 242 3.09 8.35 14.70
CA ASP A 242 1.96 9.29 14.76
C ASP A 242 1.90 10.28 13.60
N PHE A 243 3.01 10.46 12.90
CA PHE A 243 3.07 11.34 11.74
C PHE A 243 4.19 10.95 10.78
N ILE A 244 4.02 11.41 9.55
CA ILE A 244 5.04 11.43 8.49
C ILE A 244 5.31 12.89 8.18
N ALA A 245 6.55 13.35 8.33
CA ALA A 245 6.96 14.67 7.86
C ALA A 245 7.85 14.52 6.62
N SER A 246 7.51 15.23 5.55
CA SER A 246 8.33 15.31 4.35
C SER A 246 9.07 16.63 4.34
N VAL A 247 10.39 16.56 4.19
CA VAL A 247 11.29 17.71 4.07
C VAL A 247 11.64 17.85 2.59
N PRO A 248 10.94 18.71 1.82
CA PRO A 248 11.07 18.70 0.36
C PRO A 248 12.45 19.14 -0.13
N ARG A 249 13.13 20.00 0.64
CA ARG A 249 14.48 20.51 0.30
C ARG A 249 15.52 19.39 0.27
N GLU A 250 15.46 18.47 1.23
CA GLU A 250 16.40 17.34 1.37
C GLU A 250 15.90 16.05 0.73
N ASN A 251 14.74 16.07 0.06
CA ASN A 251 14.03 14.86 -0.39
C ASN A 251 13.91 13.78 0.72
N MET A 252 13.76 14.21 1.97
CA MET A 252 13.81 13.34 3.14
C MET A 252 12.43 13.13 3.73
N LYS A 253 12.20 11.94 4.30
CA LYS A 253 11.00 11.59 5.06
C LYS A 253 11.37 11.31 6.51
N ILE A 254 10.52 11.73 7.43
CA ILE A 254 10.68 11.52 8.86
C ILE A 254 9.44 10.78 9.37
N LEU A 255 9.66 9.70 10.11
CA LEU A 255 8.62 8.95 10.82
C LEU A 255 8.71 9.24 12.31
N GLY A 256 7.69 9.90 12.85
CA GLY A 256 7.72 10.37 14.24
C GLY A 256 6.70 9.68 15.13
N GLY A 257 7.16 9.15 16.26
CA GLY A 257 6.31 8.71 17.37
C GLY A 257 6.23 9.77 18.46
N VAL A 258 5.08 9.89 19.12
CA VAL A 258 4.87 10.77 20.26
C VAL A 258 4.33 9.96 21.44
N SER A 259 4.95 10.12 22.62
CA SER A 259 4.51 9.49 23.86
C SER A 259 4.75 10.40 25.06
N LEU A 260 3.69 11.00 25.61
CA LEU A 260 3.74 11.99 26.70
C LEU A 260 3.32 11.43 28.06
N GLY A 261 3.03 10.13 28.14
CA GLY A 261 2.53 9.48 29.34
C GLY A 261 3.09 8.07 29.48
N LYS A 262 2.59 7.32 30.47
CA LYS A 262 2.99 5.93 30.72
C LYS A 262 2.41 4.99 29.67
N GLU A 263 2.96 5.02 28.47
CA GLU A 263 2.74 3.97 27.47
C GLU A 263 3.63 2.76 27.84
N THR A 264 3.04 1.57 27.92
CA THR A 264 3.74 0.38 28.44
C THR A 264 4.70 -0.27 27.45
N ARG A 265 4.61 0.09 26.16
CA ARG A 265 5.35 -0.54 25.05
C ARG A 265 6.19 0.45 24.25
N VAL A 266 6.63 1.54 24.88
CA VAL A 266 7.37 2.64 24.21
C VAL A 266 8.65 2.13 23.53
N GLU A 267 9.43 1.29 24.20
CA GLU A 267 10.68 0.73 23.62
C GLU A 267 10.40 -0.11 22.37
N ARG A 268 9.44 -1.04 22.45
CA ARG A 268 9.02 -1.85 21.30
C ARG A 268 8.49 -0.99 20.16
N ARG A 269 7.73 0.06 20.48
CA ARG A 269 7.22 1.02 19.51
C ARG A 269 8.33 1.78 18.82
N ALA A 270 9.36 2.22 19.55
CA ALA A 270 10.54 2.85 18.98
C ALA A 270 11.30 1.89 18.04
N GLU A 271 11.46 0.63 18.43
CA GLU A 271 12.09 -0.41 17.58
C GLU A 271 11.29 -0.66 16.29
N GLU A 272 9.96 -0.69 16.38
CA GLU A 272 9.09 -0.77 15.20
C GLU A 272 9.25 0.45 14.28
N ILE A 273 9.31 1.67 14.83
CA ILE A 273 9.54 2.90 14.05
C ILE A 273 10.90 2.88 13.38
N ILE A 274 11.98 2.55 14.10
CA ILE A 274 13.34 2.47 13.53
C ILE A 274 13.36 1.46 12.38
N SER A 275 12.80 0.27 12.60
CA SER A 275 12.81 -0.80 11.61
C SER A 275 12.02 -0.45 10.34
N VAL A 276 10.83 0.13 10.48
CA VAL A 276 10.04 0.62 9.34
C VAL A 276 10.75 1.77 8.64
N SER A 277 11.37 2.69 9.38
CA SER A 277 12.10 3.83 8.81
C SER A 277 13.29 3.36 7.97
N LYS A 278 14.03 2.35 8.42
CA LYS A 278 15.11 1.73 7.65
C LYS A 278 14.62 1.10 6.35
N VAL A 279 13.47 0.42 6.36
CA VAL A 279 12.90 -0.20 5.14
C VAL A 279 12.28 0.85 4.22
N ALA A 280 11.77 1.95 4.76
CA ALA A 280 11.10 3.01 3.99
C ALA A 280 12.05 4.13 3.51
N ASP A 281 13.35 4.06 3.80
CA ASP A 281 14.34 5.14 3.62
C ASP A 281 13.88 6.47 4.26
N ALA A 282 13.53 6.40 5.55
CA ALA A 282 13.10 7.54 6.36
C ALA A 282 13.95 7.68 7.63
N GLN A 283 13.95 8.88 8.21
CA GLN A 283 14.56 9.15 9.51
C GLN A 283 13.56 8.91 10.65
N PRO A 284 13.88 8.05 11.63
CA PRO A 284 13.02 7.82 12.78
C PRO A 284 13.21 8.92 13.83
N ILE A 285 12.13 9.43 14.41
CA ILE A 285 12.19 10.30 15.60
C ILE A 285 11.18 9.88 16.64
N PHE A 286 11.48 10.18 17.90
CA PHE A 286 10.57 9.98 19.00
C PHE A 286 10.45 11.27 19.82
N ILE A 287 9.23 11.66 20.18
CA ILE A 287 8.98 12.82 21.03
C ILE A 287 8.39 12.33 22.33
N THR A 288 9.12 12.49 23.43
CA THR A 288 8.72 11.96 24.73
C THR A 288 9.08 12.89 25.88
N GLY A 289 8.37 12.76 27.00
CA GLY A 289 8.71 13.46 28.24
C GLY A 289 9.93 12.86 28.97
N ASP A 290 10.16 11.55 28.77
CA ASP A 290 11.17 10.77 29.47
C ASP A 290 12.29 10.34 28.50
N ASN A 291 13.28 11.21 28.28
CA ASN A 291 14.31 11.01 27.26
C ASN A 291 15.32 9.89 27.58
N ASN A 292 15.43 9.46 28.85
CA ASN A 292 16.59 8.71 29.33
C ASN A 292 16.69 7.24 28.85
N SER A 293 15.59 6.59 28.43
CA SER A 293 15.62 5.18 28.01
C SER A 293 15.75 4.97 26.49
N LEU A 294 15.44 5.98 25.67
CA LEU A 294 15.34 5.86 24.21
C LEU A 294 16.47 6.54 23.44
N SER A 295 17.17 7.50 24.07
CA SER A 295 18.15 8.37 23.42
C SER A 295 19.27 7.63 22.67
N ASN A 296 19.59 6.41 23.06
CA ASN A 296 20.65 5.61 22.44
C ASN A 296 20.20 4.85 21.17
N LYS A 297 18.89 4.76 20.90
CA LYS A 297 18.34 3.94 19.78
C LYS A 297 17.68 4.79 18.69
N ILE A 298 17.09 5.91 19.06
CA ILE A 298 16.32 6.80 18.17
C ILE A 298 16.51 8.25 18.65
N PRO A 299 16.68 9.23 17.74
CA PRO A 299 16.64 10.64 18.12
C PRO A 299 15.37 10.95 18.90
N ALA A 300 15.54 11.27 20.19
CA ALA A 300 14.48 11.49 21.15
C ALA A 300 14.46 12.96 21.59
N PHE A 301 13.33 13.63 21.41
CA PHE A 301 13.18 15.05 21.73
C PHE A 301 12.19 15.25 22.87
N ASN A 302 12.56 16.10 23.83
CA ASN A 302 11.56 16.62 24.74
C ASN A 302 10.65 17.60 23.98
N PRO A 303 9.34 17.58 24.23
CA PRO A 303 8.41 18.65 23.87
C PRO A 303 8.96 20.08 23.93
N LYS A 304 9.61 20.42 25.05
CA LYS A 304 10.13 21.77 25.31
C LYS A 304 11.40 22.08 24.51
N GLU A 305 12.18 21.07 24.15
CA GLU A 305 13.38 21.23 23.33
C GLU A 305 12.99 21.54 21.89
N LEU A 306 12.01 20.81 21.34
CA LEU A 306 11.53 21.03 19.98
C LEU A 306 10.90 22.42 19.80
N GLU A 307 10.24 22.96 20.83
CA GLU A 307 9.69 24.32 20.79
C GLU A 307 10.79 25.40 20.64
N LYS A 308 11.97 25.17 21.22
CA LYS A 308 13.10 26.12 21.23
C LYS A 308 13.91 26.15 19.94
N ILE A 309 13.86 25.12 19.09
CA ILE A 309 14.64 25.09 17.85
C ILE A 309 14.09 26.14 16.88
N GLU A 310 14.87 27.13 16.49
CA GLU A 310 14.39 28.21 15.60
C GLU A 310 14.67 27.93 14.12
N ASN A 311 15.79 27.26 13.82
CA ASN A 311 16.19 26.92 12.45
C ASN A 311 15.85 25.46 12.12
N PRO A 312 15.19 25.16 10.98
CA PRO A 312 15.04 23.78 10.52
C PRO A 312 16.36 23.03 10.39
N ASP A 313 17.46 23.68 9.99
CA ASP A 313 18.74 23.00 9.79
C ASP A 313 19.32 22.46 11.11
N ASP A 314 19.11 23.19 12.21
CA ASP A 314 19.49 22.74 13.56
C ASP A 314 18.72 21.47 13.93
N PHE A 315 17.43 21.41 13.60
CA PHE A 315 16.61 20.20 13.81
C PHE A 315 17.06 19.03 12.94
N LEU A 316 17.52 19.28 11.71
CA LEU A 316 17.98 18.23 10.80
C LEU A 316 19.36 17.70 11.16
N SER A 317 20.23 18.55 11.73
CA SER A 317 21.59 18.18 12.13
C SER A 317 21.67 17.13 13.24
N VAL A 318 20.58 16.93 13.96
CA VAL A 318 20.44 16.01 15.11
C VAL A 318 19.69 14.72 14.76
N LEU A 319 19.32 14.54 13.47
CA LEU A 319 18.70 13.33 12.94
C LEU A 319 19.76 12.41 12.32
#